data_AF-A0A2I0KGM7-F1
#
_entry.id   AF-A0A2I0KGM7-F1
#
_cell.length_a   1.000
_cell.length_b   1.000
_cell.length_c   1.000
_cell.angle_alpha   90.00
_cell.angle_beta   90.00
_cell.angle_gamma   90.00
#
_symmetry.space_group_name_H-M   'P 1'
#
loop_
_entity.id
_entity.type
_entity.pdbx_description
1 polymer ?
#
loop_
_entity_poly.entity_id
_entity_poly.type
_entity_poly.pdbx_seq_one_letter_code
_entity_poly.pdbx_strand_id
1 'polypeptide(L)'
;MWRDPGAPADSFYKVRPECTDVPKTRFKIKAGRTLSARKWHTAFTQEGYLDMGKTLSRIQRGGVHPSIRGEVWEFLLGCYDPKSTFEEREQIRQGRR
;
A
#
# COMPACT_ATOMS: atom_id res chain seq x y z
N MET A 1 -8.32 -13.74 23.52
CA MET A 1 -7.57 -13.11 22.42
C MET A 1 -8.57 -12.68 21.35
N TRP A 2 -9.00 -11.41 21.33
CA TRP A 2 -9.99 -10.93 20.36
C TRP A 2 -9.35 -10.88 18.97
N ARG A 3 -9.92 -11.59 17.98
CA ARG A 3 -9.51 -11.46 16.58
C ARG A 3 -10.11 -10.18 16.01
N ASP A 4 -9.27 -9.27 15.54
CA ASP A 4 -9.71 -8.12 14.74
C ASP A 4 -10.46 -8.63 13.49
N PRO A 5 -11.78 -8.36 13.38
CA PRO A 5 -12.57 -8.78 12.22
C PRO A 5 -12.07 -8.10 10.93
N GLY A 6 -11.41 -6.95 11.08
CA GLY A 6 -10.91 -6.12 10.00
C GLY A 6 -12.00 -5.30 9.32
N ALA A 7 -11.61 -4.16 8.75
CA ALA A 7 -12.50 -3.31 7.97
C ALA A 7 -12.63 -3.83 6.52
N PRO A 8 -13.82 -3.81 5.92
CA PRO A 8 -13.96 -4.06 4.48
C PRO A 8 -13.23 -2.97 3.68
N ALA A 9 -12.52 -3.33 2.61
CA ALA A 9 -11.89 -2.33 1.76
C ALA A 9 -12.89 -1.49 0.95
N ASP A 10 -14.12 -1.99 0.78
CA ASP A 10 -15.21 -1.29 0.09
C ASP A 10 -15.62 0.02 0.79
N SER A 11 -15.21 0.25 2.05
CA SER A 11 -15.37 1.55 2.71
C SER A 11 -14.47 2.64 2.13
N PHE A 12 -13.32 2.25 1.56
CA PHE A 12 -12.38 3.16 0.88
C PHE A 12 -12.68 3.29 -0.61
N TYR A 13 -13.17 2.23 -1.24
CA TYR A 13 -13.55 2.21 -2.65
C TYR A 13 -15.06 2.03 -2.74
N LYS A 14 -15.79 3.13 -2.52
CA LYS A 14 -17.26 3.11 -2.56
C LYS A 14 -17.72 2.69 -3.94
N VAL A 15 -18.52 1.63 -3.97
CA VAL A 15 -19.25 1.20 -5.15
C VAL A 15 -20.29 2.25 -5.48
N ARG A 16 -20.47 2.56 -6.78
CA ARG A 16 -21.48 3.53 -7.21
C ARG A 16 -22.87 2.94 -6.92
N PRO A 17 -23.85 3.72 -6.43
CA PRO A 17 -25.15 3.19 -6.01
C PRO A 17 -25.89 2.39 -7.08
N GLU A 18 -25.68 2.71 -8.36
CA GLU A 18 -26.26 2.02 -9.51
C GLU A 18 -25.70 0.61 -9.76
N CYS A 19 -24.53 0.28 -9.19
CA CYS A 19 -23.89 -1.02 -9.37
C CYS A 19 -24.30 -1.98 -8.24
N THR A 20 -25.48 -2.60 -8.37
CA THR A 20 -26.07 -3.46 -7.33
C THR A 20 -25.56 -4.91 -7.35
N ASP A 21 -24.92 -5.32 -8.44
CA ASP A 21 -24.42 -6.67 -8.70
C ASP A 21 -22.93 -6.85 -8.34
N VAL A 22 -22.30 -5.85 -7.72
CA VAL A 22 -20.87 -5.90 -7.38
C VAL A 22 -20.62 -6.89 -6.24
N PRO A 23 -19.75 -7.90 -6.45
CA PRO A 23 -19.39 -8.84 -5.40
C PRO A 23 -18.72 -8.13 -4.22
N LYS A 24 -19.15 -8.45 -2.99
CA LYS A 24 -18.50 -7.94 -1.77
C LYS A 24 -17.06 -8.44 -1.68
N THR A 25 -16.12 -7.56 -1.34
CA THR A 25 -14.72 -7.97 -1.23
C THR A 25 -14.51 -8.95 -0.06
N ARG A 26 -13.74 -10.01 -0.32
CA ARG A 26 -13.25 -10.92 0.72
C ARG A 26 -12.03 -10.37 1.46
N PHE A 27 -11.38 -9.35 0.89
CA PHE A 27 -10.24 -8.71 1.52
C PHE A 27 -10.71 -7.87 2.71
N LYS A 28 -10.04 -8.06 3.86
CA LYS A 28 -10.30 -7.29 5.08
C LYS A 28 -8.99 -6.65 5.53
N ILE A 29 -9.06 -5.35 5.76
CA ILE A 29 -7.97 -4.56 6.32
C ILE A 29 -7.87 -4.94 7.79
N LYS A 30 -6.77 -5.57 8.18
CA LYS A 30 -6.57 -6.08 9.54
C LYS A 30 -5.34 -5.47 10.18
N ALA A 31 -5.50 -4.96 11.40
CA ALA A 31 -4.40 -4.44 12.19
C ALA A 31 -3.33 -5.53 12.38
N GLY A 32 -2.05 -5.13 12.27
CA GLY A 32 -0.92 -6.04 12.38
C GLY A 32 -0.68 -6.97 11.18
N ARG A 33 -1.67 -7.17 10.30
CA ARG A 33 -1.58 -8.02 9.11
C ARG A 33 -1.38 -7.20 7.83
N THR A 34 -2.27 -6.26 7.57
CA THR A 34 -2.22 -5.39 6.38
C THR A 34 -1.10 -4.37 6.53
N LEU A 35 -0.35 -4.09 5.46
CA LEU A 35 0.72 -3.09 5.48
C LEU A 35 0.12 -1.71 5.76
N SER A 36 0.36 -1.19 6.95
CA SER A 36 -0.11 0.13 7.38
C SER A 36 0.84 1.23 6.93
N ALA A 37 0.33 2.47 6.87
CA ALA A 37 1.13 3.66 6.58
C ALA A 37 2.36 3.76 7.49
N ARG A 38 2.18 3.55 8.81
CA ARG A 38 3.29 3.54 9.76
C ARG A 38 4.36 2.52 9.39
N LYS A 39 3.97 1.28 9.09
CA LYS A 39 4.93 0.22 8.72
C LYS A 39 5.61 0.49 7.38
N TRP A 40 4.89 1.10 6.44
CA TRP A 40 5.42 1.52 5.15
C TRP A 40 6.51 2.58 5.31
N HIS A 41 6.25 3.68 6.01
CA HIS A 41 7.25 4.72 6.21
C HIS A 41 8.49 4.23 6.98
N THR A 42 8.32 3.29 7.92
CA THR A 42 9.47 2.66 8.62
C THR A 42 10.24 1.64 7.79
N ALA A 43 9.77 1.31 6.58
CA ALA A 43 10.47 0.36 5.70
C ALA A 43 11.61 1.02 4.90
N PHE A 44 11.69 2.35 4.93
CA PHE A 44 12.72 3.12 4.26
C PHE A 44 13.92 3.38 5.18
N THR A 45 15.11 3.49 4.60
CA THR A 45 16.27 4.08 5.28
C THR A 45 16.12 5.60 5.38
N GLN A 46 17.06 6.25 6.07
CA GLN A 46 17.07 7.71 6.19
C GLN A 46 17.24 8.40 4.83
N GLU A 47 18.02 7.79 3.93
CA GLU A 47 18.26 8.24 2.55
C GLU A 47 17.10 7.90 1.60
N GLY A 48 16.18 7.04 2.05
CA GLY A 48 14.99 6.65 1.29
C GLY A 48 15.10 5.34 0.51
N TYR A 49 16.07 4.48 0.80
CA TYR A 49 16.10 3.15 0.19
C TYR A 49 15.04 2.25 0.82
N LEU A 50 14.29 1.52 -0.01
CA LEU A 50 13.25 0.60 0.44
C LEU A 50 13.80 -0.82 0.60
N ASP A 51 13.57 -1.44 1.76
CA ASP A 51 13.75 -2.90 1.91
C ASP A 51 12.61 -3.64 1.18
N MET A 52 12.78 -3.81 -0.14
CA MET A 52 11.76 -4.38 -1.00
C MET A 52 11.43 -5.83 -0.66
N GLY A 53 12.43 -6.64 -0.29
CA GLY A 53 12.23 -8.06 0.03
C GLY A 53 11.32 -8.25 1.23
N LYS A 54 11.57 -7.54 2.34
CA LYS A 54 10.71 -7.58 3.53
C LYS A 54 9.33 -6.98 3.25
N THR A 55 9.28 -5.93 2.44
CA THR A 55 8.03 -5.24 2.11
C THR A 55 7.12 -6.11 1.26
N LEU A 56 7.63 -6.72 0.18
CA LEU A 56 6.91 -7.69 -0.65
C LEU A 56 6.38 -8.87 0.17
N SER A 57 7.21 -9.41 1.06
CA SER A 57 6.80 -10.49 1.97
C SER A 57 5.58 -10.13 2.83
N ARG A 58 5.44 -8.88 3.28
CA ARG A 58 4.25 -8.41 4.01
C ARG A 58 3.07 -8.21 3.08
N ILE A 59 3.28 -7.59 1.93
CA ILE A 59 2.23 -7.31 0.94
C ILE A 59 1.58 -8.60 0.48
N GLN A 60 2.36 -9.62 0.12
CA GLN A 60 1.85 -10.91 -0.34
C GLN A 60 0.98 -11.61 0.71
N ARG A 61 1.32 -11.49 2.01
CA ARG A 61 0.58 -12.14 3.10
C ARG A 61 -0.64 -11.38 3.59
N GLY A 62 -0.59 -10.04 3.56
CA GLY A 62 -1.54 -9.18 4.26
C GLY A 62 -2.21 -8.11 3.42
N GLY A 63 -1.76 -7.90 2.18
CA GLY A 63 -2.17 -6.80 1.32
C GLY A 63 -1.68 -5.44 1.80
N VAL A 64 -2.12 -4.41 1.08
CA VAL A 64 -1.76 -3.00 1.30
C VAL A 64 -2.96 -2.25 1.87
N HIS A 65 -2.73 -1.37 2.84
CA HIS A 65 -3.79 -0.49 3.32
C HIS A 65 -4.18 0.53 2.22
N PRO A 66 -5.47 0.73 1.93
CA PRO A 66 -5.91 1.63 0.85
C PRO A 66 -5.30 3.03 0.86
N SER A 67 -5.08 3.60 2.05
CA SER A 67 -4.53 4.96 2.22
C SER A 67 -3.11 5.14 1.67
N ILE A 68 -2.33 4.07 1.50
CA ILE A 68 -0.95 4.13 0.96
C ILE A 68 -0.81 3.39 -0.37
N ARG A 69 -1.92 2.92 -0.96
CA ARG A 69 -1.87 2.08 -2.15
C ARG A 69 -1.15 2.78 -3.31
N GLY A 70 -1.40 4.08 -3.50
CA GLY A 70 -0.75 4.88 -4.54
C GLY A 70 0.77 4.89 -4.40
N GLU A 71 1.28 5.25 -3.22
CA GLU A 71 2.73 5.28 -2.95
C GLU A 71 3.40 3.91 -3.14
N VAL A 72 2.75 2.84 -2.63
CA VAL A 72 3.30 1.48 -2.72
C VAL A 72 3.34 1.00 -4.18
N TRP A 73 2.34 1.33 -4.98
CA TRP A 73 2.24 0.90 -6.38
C TRP A 73 3.36 1.46 -7.25
N GLU A 74 3.86 2.67 -6.96
CA GLU A 74 5.01 3.22 -7.68
C GLU A 74 6.24 2.29 -7.63
N PHE A 75 6.44 1.58 -6.51
CA PHE A 75 7.52 0.57 -6.41
C PHE A 75 7.14 -0.77 -7.02
N LEU A 76 5.90 -1.24 -6.81
CA LEU A 76 5.46 -2.53 -7.35
C LEU A 76 5.41 -2.56 -8.88
N LEU A 77 5.15 -1.42 -9.51
CA LEU A 77 5.10 -1.26 -10.96
C LEU A 77 6.45 -0.88 -11.57
N GLY A 78 7.51 -0.78 -10.76
CA GLY A 78 8.86 -0.42 -11.23
C GLY A 78 9.00 1.05 -11.63
N CYS A 79 8.05 1.91 -11.28
CA CYS A 79 8.14 3.34 -11.52
C CYS A 79 9.23 4.01 -10.67
N TYR A 80 9.54 3.44 -9.50
CA TYR A 80 10.69 3.77 -8.67
C TYR A 80 11.56 2.53 -8.42
N ASP A 81 12.88 2.72 -8.48
CA ASP A 81 13.84 1.71 -8.02
C ASP A 81 13.83 1.67 -6.47
N PRO A 82 13.73 0.50 -5.82
CA PRO A 82 13.89 0.39 -4.36
C PRO A 82 15.20 0.97 -3.82
N LYS A 83 16.24 1.09 -4.65
CA LYS A 83 17.53 1.70 -4.34
C LYS A 83 17.62 3.18 -4.69
N SER A 84 16.55 3.81 -5.15
CA SER A 84 16.54 5.25 -5.35
C SER A 84 16.42 6.00 -4.02
N THR A 85 16.93 7.22 -3.95
CA THR A 85 16.74 8.11 -2.80
C THR A 85 15.37 8.79 -2.82
N PHE A 86 15.04 9.56 -1.78
CA PHE A 86 13.86 10.42 -1.80
C PHE A 86 13.99 11.51 -2.87
N GLU A 87 15.13 12.19 -2.94
CA GLU A 87 15.38 13.29 -3.88
C GLU A 87 15.25 12.84 -5.33
N GLU A 88 15.81 11.67 -5.68
CA GLU A 88 15.68 11.10 -7.03
C GLU A 88 14.22 10.85 -7.40
N ARG A 89 13.42 10.32 -6.46
CA ARG A 89 11.98 10.10 -6.69
C ARG A 89 11.19 11.40 -6.76
N GLU A 90 11.56 12.42 -6.00
CA GLU A 90 10.96 13.74 -6.14
C GLU A 90 11.21 14.30 -7.54
N GLN A 91 12.42 14.20 -8.07
CA GLN A 91 12.73 14.64 -9.45
C GLN A 91 11.89 13.91 -10.49
N ILE A 92 11.79 12.57 -10.39
CA ILE A 92 10.92 11.77 -11.27
C ILE A 92 9.47 12.24 -11.18
N ARG A 93 8.96 12.55 -9.97
CA ARG A 93 7.58 12.99 -9.76
C ARG A 93 7.31 14.37 -10.35
N GLN A 94 8.26 15.31 -10.20
CA GLN A 94 8.14 16.64 -10.79
C GLN A 94 8.15 16.56 -12.33
N GLY A 95 8.93 15.66 -12.92
CA GLY A 95 8.97 15.47 -14.37
C GLY A 95 7.69 14.88 -14.99
N ARG A 96 6.77 14.32 -14.18
CA ARG A 96 5.47 13.79 -14.64
C ARG A 96 4.33 14.81 -14.56
N ARG A 97 4.53 15.92 -13.85
CA ARG A 97 3.51 16.97 -13.61
C ARG A 97 3.70 18.12 -14.59
#